data_AF-A0AAJ1PEC0-F1
#
_entry.id   AF-A0AAJ1PEC0-F1
#
_cell.length_a   1.000
_cell.length_b   1.000
_cell.length_c   1.000
_cell.angle_alpha   90.00
_cell.angle_beta   90.00
_cell.angle_gamma   90.00
#
_symmetry.space_group_name_H-M   'P 1'
#
loop_
_entity.id
_entity.type
_entity.pdbx_description
1 polymer ?
#
loop_
_entity_poly.entity_id
_entity_poly.type
_entity_poly.pdbx_seq_one_letter_code
_entity_poly.pdbx_strand_id
1 'polypeptide(L)' 'EVELTNRGEIIVNDRNETNVKGVFAAGDCTTVPYKQIIIATGEGAKASLSAFDYIIRSGQ' A
#
# COMPACT_ATOMS: atom_id res chain seq x y z
N GLU A 1 -11.08 1.62 -9.53
CA GLU A 1 -10.34 0.35 -9.66
C GLU A 1 -8.86 0.65 -9.46
N VAL A 2 -8.10 -0.29 -8.86
CA VAL A 2 -6.66 -0.08 -8.59
C VAL A 2 -5.80 -0.48 -9.77
N GLU A 3 -4.71 0.23 -10.01
CA GLU A 3 -3.75 -0.11 -11.06
C GLU A 3 -2.88 -1.31 -10.68
N LEU A 4 -2.68 -2.21 -11.65
CA LEU A 4 -1.92 -3.44 -11.50
C LEU A 4 -0.76 -3.49 -12.50
N THR A 5 0.31 -4.19 -12.14
CA THR A 5 1.31 -4.62 -13.11
C THR A 5 0.76 -5.70 -14.04
N ASN A 6 1.49 -6.01 -15.12
CA ASN A 6 1.18 -7.14 -16.00
C ASN A 6 1.18 -8.51 -15.28
N ARG A 7 1.68 -8.56 -14.04
CA ARG A 7 1.71 -9.75 -13.19
C ARG A 7 0.61 -9.75 -12.12
N GLY A 8 -0.26 -8.75 -12.10
CA GLY A 8 -1.38 -8.64 -11.15
C GLY A 8 -0.99 -8.08 -9.78
N GLU A 9 0.18 -7.45 -9.64
CA GLU A 9 0.59 -6.80 -8.39
C GLU A 9 0.03 -5.38 -8.32
N ILE A 10 -0.49 -4.98 -7.16
CA ILE A 10 -1.00 -3.63 -6.93
C ILE A 10 0.18 -2.65 -6.95
N ILE A 11 0.11 -1.67 -7.86
CA ILE A 11 1.11 -0.61 -7.94
C ILE A 11 0.94 0.31 -6.73
N VAL A 12 2.00 0.42 -5.94
CA VAL A 12 2.05 1.31 -4.78
C VAL A 12 3.28 2.21 -4.81
N ASN A 13 3.16 3.39 -4.23
CA ASN A 13 4.31 4.27 -3.99
C ASN A 13 5.03 3.94 -2.67
N ASP A 14 6.03 4.75 -2.32
CA ASP A 14 6.84 4.60 -1.10
C ASP A 14 6.05 4.72 0.21
N ARG A 15 4.78 5.15 0.16
CA ARG A 15 3.85 5.26 1.28
C ARG A 15 2.74 4.21 1.27
N ASN A 16 2.82 3.21 0.38
CA ASN A 16 1.78 2.20 0.17
C ASN A 16 0.45 2.75 -0.37
N GLU A 17 0.46 3.95 -0.94
CA GLU A 17 -0.70 4.53 -1.60
C GLU A 17 -0.85 3.92 -3.01
N THR A 18 -2.09 3.59 -3.39
CA THR A 18 -2.44 3.19 -4.75
C THR A 18 -2.77 4.43 -5.62
N ASN A 19 -3.15 4.21 -6.88
CA ASN A 19 -3.71 5.26 -7.73
C ASN A 19 -5.06 5.81 -7.21
N VAL A 20 -5.75 5.11 -6.31
CA VAL A 20 -7.02 5.54 -5.72
C VAL A 20 -6.78 6.16 -4.34
N LYS A 21 -7.18 7.43 -4.17
CA LYS A 21 -7.06 8.14 -2.88
C LYS A 21 -7.80 7.40 -1.77
N GLY A 22 -7.13 7.23 -0.64
CA GLY A 22 -7.67 6.52 0.52
C GLY A 22 -7.62 4.99 0.42
N VAL A 23 -7.10 4.42 -0.67
CA VAL A 23 -6.88 2.99 -0.83
C VAL A 23 -5.38 2.68 -0.79
N PHE A 24 -5.02 1.73 0.07
CA PHE A 24 -3.66 1.32 0.36
C PHE A 24 -3.51 -0.18 0.18
N ALA A 25 -2.31 -0.65 -0.14
CA ALA A 25 -2.00 -2.07 -0.24
C ALA A 25 -0.61 -2.37 0.34
N ALA A 26 -0.41 -3.57 0.89
CA ALA A 26 0.83 -3.94 1.57
C ALA A 26 1.19 -5.41 1.37
N GLY A 27 2.48 -5.70 1.46
CA GLY A 27 3.01 -7.07 1.38
C GLY A 27 2.94 -7.66 -0.02
N ASP A 28 2.83 -8.97 -0.09
CA ASP A 28 3.14 -9.71 -1.31
C ASP A 28 2.24 -9.37 -2.52
N CYS A 29 1.04 -8.85 -2.28
CA CYS A 29 0.11 -8.42 -3.32
C CYS A 29 0.52 -7.13 -4.04
N THR A 30 1.55 -6.41 -3.56
CA THR A 30 2.01 -5.14 -4.13
C THR A 30 3.26 -5.29 -4.97
N THR A 31 3.72 -4.19 -5.55
CA THR A 31 5.01 -4.07 -6.26
C THR A 31 6.24 -4.12 -5.35
N VAL A 32 6.11 -4.43 -4.05
CA VAL A 32 7.28 -4.67 -3.19
C VAL A 32 8.10 -5.82 -3.78
N PRO A 33 9.42 -5.65 -3.99
CA PRO A 33 10.22 -6.59 -4.78
C PRO A 33 10.42 -7.95 -4.10
N TYR A 34 10.28 -8.02 -2.77
CA TYR A 34 10.59 -9.21 -1.98
C TYR A 34 9.36 -9.68 -1.21
N LYS A 35 9.14 -11.00 -1.21
CA LYS A 35 7.92 -11.64 -0.72
C LYS A 35 8.22 -12.47 0.52
N GLN A 36 8.36 -11.80 1.66
CA GLN A 36 8.81 -12.41 2.92
C GLN A 36 8.01 -11.84 4.10
N ILE A 37 7.82 -12.66 5.14
CA ILE A 37 7.00 -12.32 6.32
C ILE A 37 7.40 -10.95 6.90
N ILE A 38 8.68 -10.76 7.24
CA ILE A 38 9.14 -9.53 7.90
C ILE A 38 9.00 -8.29 7.00
N ILE A 39 9.08 -8.48 5.68
CA ILE A 39 8.91 -7.41 4.70
C ILE A 39 7.43 -7.03 4.61
N ALA A 40 6.54 -8.02 4.48
CA ALA A 40 5.11 -7.79 4.48
C ALA A 40 4.62 -7.11 5.77
N THR A 41 5.16 -7.49 6.93
CA THR A 41 4.86 -6.83 8.20
C THR A 41 5.30 -5.36 8.20
N GLY A 42 6.49 -5.05 7.68
CA GLY A 42 6.97 -3.67 7.53
C GLY A 42 6.12 -2.83 6.59
N GLU A 43 5.76 -3.39 5.43
CA GLU A 43 4.82 -2.77 4.48
C GLU A 43 3.44 -2.55 5.12
N GLY A 44 2.95 -3.50 5.92
CA GLY A 44 1.68 -3.38 6.64
C GLY A 44 1.67 -2.23 7.66
N ALA A 45 2.76 -2.08 8.42
CA ALA A 45 2.91 -0.97 9.36
C ALA A 45 2.91 0.39 8.64
N LYS A 46 3.64 0.48 7.52
CA LYS A 46 3.71 1.68 6.68
C LYS A 46 2.34 2.03 6.09
N ALA A 47 1.63 1.07 5.50
CA ALA A 47 0.29 1.28 4.95
C ALA A 47 -0.72 1.72 6.02
N SER A 48 -0.65 1.14 7.22
CA SER A 48 -1.50 1.53 8.35
C SER A 48 -1.28 2.98 8.76
N LEU A 49 -0.01 3.42 8.86
CA LEU A 49 0.32 4.80 9.22
C LEU A 49 -0.09 5.80 8.12
N SER A 50 0.09 5.43 6.84
CA SER A 50 -0.37 6.25 5.71
C SER A 50 -1.89 6.38 5.66
N ALA A 51 -2.62 5.29 5.91
CA ALA A 51 -4.08 5.32 5.99
C ALA A 51 -4.57 6.20 7.15
N PHE A 52 -3.91 6.12 8.30
CA PHE A 52 -4.21 6.99 9.45
C PHE A 52 -3.96 8.47 9.14
N ASP A 53 -2.81 8.80 8.55
CA ASP A 53 -2.48 10.17 8.10
C ASP A 53 -3.52 10.68 7.09
N TYR A 54 -3.96 9.84 6.16
CA TYR A 54 -5.03 10.16 5.22
C TYR A 54 -6.34 10.50 5.93
N ILE A 55 -6.78 9.69 6.89
CA ILE A 55 -8.04 9.93 7.63
C ILE A 55 -7.98 11.26 8.38
N ILE A 56 -6.88 11.54 9.09
CA ILE A 56 -6.73 12.80 9.85
C ILE A 56 -6.76 14.02 8.94
N ARG A 57 -6.06 13.97 7.80
CA ARG A 57 -5.95 15.12 6.88
C ARG A 57 -7.17 15.31 6.01
N SER A 58 -7.93 14.24 5.77
CA SER A 58 -9.11 14.28 4.89
C SER A 58 -10.39 14.70 5.62
N GLY A 59 -10.34 14.93 6.94
CA GLY A 59 -11.44 15.53 7.70
C GLY A 59 -12.77 14.83 7.50
N GLN A 60 -12.90 13.60 8.02
CA GLN A 60 -14.23 13.09 8.39
C GLN A 60 -14.66 13.70 9.72
#